data_AF-A0A7C9N402-F1
#
_entry.id   AF-A0A7C9N402-F1
#
_cell.length_a   1.000
_cell.length_b   1.000
_cell.length_c   1.000
_cell.angle_alpha   90.00
_cell.angle_beta   90.00
_cell.angle_gamma   90.00
#
_symmetry.space_group_name_H-M   'P 1'
#
loop_
_entity.id
_entity.type
_entity.pdbx_description
1 polymer ?
#
loop_
_entity_poly.entity_id
_entity_poly.type
_entity_poly.pdbx_seq_one_letter_code
_entity_poly.pdbx_strand_id
1 'polypeptide(L)'
;MSSLPCVGCGWCCLSDPCVESHIRHGYQKRCPDLYWDGGTNCYRCRLAEDPVHGERFRFLLGVGHGCCAPLVAWRDDVRQRDQPDPSD
;
A
#
# COMPACT_ATOMS: atom_id res chain seq x y z
N MET A 1 -1.43 7.09 21.84
CA MET A 1 -2.00 6.16 20.85
C MET A 1 -0.85 5.30 20.33
N SER A 2 -0.87 4.00 20.57
CA SER A 2 0.13 3.08 19.99
C SER A 2 -0.25 2.80 18.54
N SER A 3 0.63 3.14 17.61
CA SER A 3 0.51 2.71 16.21
C SER A 3 0.76 1.21 16.12
N LEU A 4 -0.11 0.47 15.43
CA LEU A 4 0.16 -0.92 15.07
C LEU A 4 1.24 -0.98 13.97
N PRO A 5 2.03 -2.06 13.82
CA PRO A 5 3.03 -2.12 12.76
C PRO A 5 2.40 -2.07 11.35
N CYS A 6 3.16 -1.65 10.35
CA CYS A 6 2.76 -1.84 8.96
C CYS A 6 3.03 -3.30 8.58
N VAL A 7 2.00 -4.05 8.16
CA VAL A 7 2.11 -5.48 7.81
C VAL A 7 1.98 -5.72 6.30
N GLY A 8 1.97 -4.66 5.48
CA GLY A 8 1.79 -4.80 4.04
C GLY A 8 0.41 -5.33 3.65
N CYS A 9 -0.65 -5.02 4.40
CA CYS A 9 -2.02 -5.40 4.02
C CYS A 9 -2.52 -4.65 2.76
N GLY A 10 -1.88 -3.55 2.39
CA GLY A 10 -2.23 -2.77 1.19
C GLY A 10 -3.46 -1.87 1.35
N TRP A 11 -4.14 -1.85 2.50
CA TRP A 11 -5.38 -1.09 2.71
C TRP A 11 -5.26 0.39 2.31
N CYS A 12 -4.19 1.08 2.73
CA CYS A 12 -3.97 2.48 2.37
C CYS A 12 -3.89 2.67 0.86
N CYS A 13 -3.08 1.86 0.16
CA CYS A 13 -2.88 1.99 -1.28
C CYS A 13 -4.03 1.45 -2.15
N LEU A 14 -4.82 0.51 -1.64
CA LEU A 14 -5.98 -0.07 -2.32
C LEU A 14 -7.23 0.81 -2.18
N SER A 15 -7.36 1.53 -1.07
CA SER A 15 -8.54 2.36 -0.79
C SER A 15 -8.42 3.76 -1.39
N ASP A 16 -7.23 4.37 -1.29
CA ASP A 16 -6.98 5.72 -1.76
C ASP A 16 -5.52 5.83 -2.28
N PRO A 17 -5.30 5.87 -3.60
CA PRO A 17 -3.97 6.07 -4.16
C PRO A 17 -3.34 7.36 -3.63
N CYS A 18 -2.05 7.29 -3.28
CA CYS A 18 -1.37 8.45 -2.70
C CYS A 18 -1.15 9.58 -3.71
N VAL A 19 -0.86 10.78 -3.21
CA VAL A 19 -0.57 11.97 -4.04
C VAL A 19 0.54 11.73 -5.07
N GLU A 20 1.58 10.98 -4.70
CA GLU A 20 2.68 10.64 -5.61
C GLU A 20 2.21 9.76 -6.78
N SER A 21 1.26 8.85 -6.52
CA SER A 21 0.62 8.06 -7.57
C SER A 21 -0.17 8.95 -8.51
N HIS A 22 -0.99 9.86 -7.97
CA HIS A 22 -1.79 10.80 -8.77
C HIS A 22 -0.93 11.72 -9.64
N ILE A 23 0.18 12.24 -9.11
CA ILE A 23 1.09 13.10 -9.87
C ILE A 23 1.70 12.35 -11.06
N ARG A 24 2.05 11.08 -10.87
CA ARG A 24 2.75 10.27 -11.89
C ARG A 24 1.81 9.65 -12.93
N HIS A 25 0.65 9.18 -12.48
CA HIS A 25 -0.22 8.31 -13.27
C HIS A 25 -1.61 8.90 -13.51
N GLY A 26 -1.91 10.08 -12.96
CA GLY A 26 -3.26 10.63 -12.94
C GLY A 26 -4.20 9.88 -11.98
N TYR A 27 -5.49 10.16 -12.08
CA TYR A 27 -6.50 9.48 -11.28
C TYR A 27 -6.70 8.04 -11.77
N GLN A 28 -6.36 7.07 -10.92
CA GLN A 28 -6.47 5.64 -11.21
C GLN A 28 -7.34 4.97 -10.16
N LYS A 29 -8.15 3.97 -10.55
CA LYS A 29 -8.94 3.16 -9.60
C LYS A 29 -8.03 2.41 -8.61
N ARG A 30 -6.81 2.06 -9.02
CA ARG A 30 -5.79 1.41 -8.20
C ARG A 30 -4.42 2.00 -8.52
N CYS A 31 -3.57 2.15 -7.49
CA CYS A 31 -2.21 2.67 -7.64
C CYS A 31 -1.35 1.71 -8.50
N PRO A 32 -0.78 2.15 -9.65
CA PRO A 32 0.07 1.29 -10.50
C PRO A 32 1.38 0.83 -9.85
N ASP A 33 1.84 1.53 -8.81
CA ASP A 33 3.07 1.20 -8.08
C ASP A 33 2.83 0.19 -6.95
N LEU A 34 1.57 -0.17 -6.66
CA LEU A 34 1.24 -1.20 -5.69
C LEU A 34 1.31 -2.58 -6.36
N TYR A 35 1.98 -3.53 -5.71
CA TYR A 35 1.99 -4.91 -6.20
C TYR A 35 2.03 -5.91 -5.05
N TRP A 36 1.49 -7.10 -5.30
CA TRP A 36 1.59 -8.23 -4.37
C TRP A 36 2.97 -8.90 -4.51
N ASP A 37 3.72 -8.99 -3.42
CA ASP A 37 4.95 -9.78 -3.36
C ASP A 37 4.65 -11.19 -2.84
N GLY A 38 4.64 -12.15 -3.75
CA GLY A 38 4.44 -13.57 -3.41
C GLY A 38 5.56 -14.17 -2.56
N GLY A 39 6.75 -13.57 -2.52
CA GLY A 39 7.86 -14.05 -1.68
C GLY A 39 7.63 -13.75 -0.19
N THR A 40 7.03 -12.61 0.11
CA THR A 40 6.73 -12.19 1.50
C THR A 40 5.26 -12.19 1.86
N ASN A 41 4.39 -12.61 0.94
CA ASN A 41 2.93 -12.66 1.08
C ASN A 41 2.33 -11.35 1.59
N CYS A 42 2.78 -10.22 1.04
CA CYS A 42 2.24 -8.91 1.38
C CYS A 42 2.35 -7.93 0.21
N TYR A 43 1.64 -6.81 0.32
CA TYR A 43 1.74 -5.71 -0.64
C TYR A 43 3.01 -4.89 -0.45
N ARG A 44 3.63 -4.55 -1.57
CA ARG A 44 4.81 -3.71 -1.71
C ARG A 44 4.51 -2.52 -2.62
N CYS A 45 5.30 -1.46 -2.47
CA CYS A 45 5.19 -0.24 -3.26
C CYS A 45 6.50 0.02 -3.99
N ARG A 46 6.46 0.09 -5.33
CA ARG A 46 7.64 0.31 -6.17
C ARG A 46 8.36 1.62 -5.84
N LEU A 47 7.60 2.68 -5.54
CA LEU A 47 8.19 3.96 -5.11
C LEU A 47 8.94 3.82 -3.78
N ALA A 48 8.35 3.10 -2.82
CA ALA A 48 8.99 2.85 -1.54
C ALA A 48 10.21 1.93 -1.63
N GLU A 49 10.38 1.19 -2.73
CA GLU A 49 11.51 0.32 -2.99
C GLU A 49 12.55 0.92 -3.96
N ASP A 50 12.30 2.12 -4.46
CA ASP A 50 13.23 2.82 -5.33
C ASP A 50 14.61 2.94 -4.65
N PRO A 51 15.70 2.54 -5.34
CA PRO A 51 17.03 2.47 -4.72
C PRO A 51 17.63 3.85 -4.41
N VAL A 52 17.13 4.92 -5.04
CA VAL A 52 17.67 6.29 -4.89
C VAL A 52 16.77 7.15 -4.01
N HIS A 53 15.46 6.98 -4.13
CA HIS A 53 14.44 7.83 -3.52
C HIS A 53 13.50 7.10 -2.56
N GLY A 54 13.68 5.78 -2.37
CA GLY A 54 12.76 4.95 -1.59
C GLY A 54 12.61 5.39 -0.14
N GLU A 55 13.67 5.88 0.50
CA GLU A 55 13.60 6.42 1.87
C GLU A 55 12.67 7.64 1.94
N ARG A 56 12.82 8.58 1.00
CA ARG A 56 11.95 9.75 0.89
C ARG A 56 10.49 9.32 0.67
N PHE A 57 10.25 8.35 -0.20
CA PHE A 57 8.88 7.86 -0.43
C PHE A 57 8.30 7.15 0.79
N ARG A 58 9.07 6.35 1.53
CA ARG A 58 8.59 5.74 2.79
C ARG A 58 8.16 6.79 3.79
N PHE A 59 8.97 7.84 3.95
CA PHE A 59 8.64 8.96 4.83
C PHE A 59 7.38 9.71 4.38
N LEU A 60 7.34 10.16 3.12
CA LEU A 60 6.22 10.95 2.59
C LEU A 60 4.89 10.19 2.58
N LEU A 61 4.95 8.89 2.28
CA LEU A 61 3.76 8.04 2.14
C LEU A 61 3.38 7.31 3.43
N GLY A 62 4.18 7.45 4.50
CA GLY A 62 4.00 6.71 5.75
C GLY A 62 4.16 5.19 5.61
N VAL A 63 4.75 4.71 4.51
CA VAL A 63 4.92 3.27 4.25
C VAL A 63 5.92 2.70 5.26
N GLY A 64 5.48 1.73 6.06
CA GLY A 64 6.31 1.10 7.08
C GLY A 64 6.28 1.77 8.45
N HIS A 65 5.75 3.00 8.57
CA HIS A 65 5.74 3.77 9.82
C HIS A 65 4.65 3.36 10.82
N GLY A 66 3.83 2.37 10.47
CA GLY A 66 2.74 1.87 11.29
C GLY A 66 1.37 2.31 10.77
N CYS A 67 0.34 1.62 11.24
CA CYS A 67 -1.04 1.84 10.89
C CYS A 67 -1.77 2.51 12.06
N CYS A 68 -2.37 3.66 11.78
CA CYS A 68 -3.28 4.36 12.71
C CYS A 68 -4.76 4.01 12.47
N ALA A 69 -5.05 3.06 11.58
CA ALA A 69 -6.40 2.58 11.29
C ALA A 69 -6.68 1.25 12.04
N PRO A 70 -7.09 1.30 13.32
CA PRO A 70 -7.49 0.12 14.07
C PRO A 70 -8.78 -0.53 13.52
N LEU A 71 -9.43 0.11 12.55
CA LEU A 71 -10.71 -0.33 11.97
C LEU A 71 -10.56 -1.25 10.75
N VAL A 72 -9.33 -1.52 10.29
CA VAL A 72 -9.12 -2.48 9.19
C VAL A 72 -9.24 -3.89 9.75
N ALA A 73 -10.46 -4.43 9.76
CA ALA A 73 -10.80 -5.74 10.32
C ALA A 73 -9.98 -6.90 9.72
N TRP A 74 -9.43 -6.71 8.52
CA TRP A 74 -8.66 -7.72 7.79
C TRP A 74 -7.15 -7.44 7.77
N ARG A 75 -6.64 -6.51 8.60
CA ARG A 75 -5.21 -6.16 8.64
C ARG A 75 -4.33 -7.38 8.84
N ASP A 76 -4.73 -8.29 9.73
CA ASP A 76 -3.97 -9.50 10.08
C ASP A 76 -4.24 -10.65 9.11
N ASP A 77 -5.23 -10.52 8.23
CA ASP A 77 -5.55 -11.43 7.13
C ASP A 77 -4.97 -10.89 5.81
N VAL A 78 -3.63 -10.79 5.76
CA VAL A 78 -2.92 -10.28 4.60
C VAL A 78 -3.03 -11.30 3.45
N ARG A 79 -3.73 -10.89 2.39
CA ARG A 79 -3.94 -11.67 1.16
C ARG A 79 -4.08 -10.73 -0.02
N GLN A 80 -3.82 -11.27 -1.20
CA GLN A 80 -3.99 -10.57 -2.46
C GLN A 80 -5.47 -10.24 -2.72
N ARG A 81 -5.75 -8.97 -3.01
CA ARG A 81 -7.07 -8.32 -3.21
C ARG A 81 -7.09 -7.40 -4.44
N ASP A 82 -6.08 -7.50 -5.30
CA ASP A 82 -5.91 -6.69 -6.50
C ASP A 82 -6.60 -7.28 -7.74
N GLN A 83 -7.16 -8.49 -7.63
CA GLN A 83 -7.99 -9.06 -8.68
C GLN A 83 -9.35 -8.33 -8.75
N PRO A 84 -9.89 -8.09 -9.95
CA PRO A 84 -11.27 -7.68 -10.10
C PRO A 84 -12.17 -8.77 -9.51
N ASP A 85 -13.15 -8.36 -8.71
CA ASP A 85 -14.25 -9.26 -8.38
C ASP A 85 -14.92 -9.66 -9.71
N PRO A 86 -15.24 -10.93 -9.99
CA PRO A 86 -15.89 -11.35 -11.24
C PRO A 86 -17.26 -10.72 -11.52
N SER A 87 -17.70 -9.81 -10.65
CA SER A 87 -19.03 -9.19 -10.61
C SER A 87 -19.03 -7.68 -10.90
N ASP A 88 -17.90 -7.11 -11.34
CA ASP A 88 -17.76 -5.71 -11.82
C ASP A 88 -17.82 -5.62 -13.35
#